data_AF-J5XKC0-F1
#
_entry.id   AF-J5XKC0-F1
#
_cell.length_a   1.000
_cell.length_b   1.000
_cell.length_c   1.000
_cell.angle_alpha   90.00
_cell.angle_beta   90.00
_cell.angle_gamma   90.00
#
_symmetry.space_group_name_H-M   'P 1'
#
loop_
_entity.id
_entity.type
_entity.pdbx_description
1 polymer ?
#
loop_
_entity_poly.entity_id
_entity_poly.type
_entity_poly.pdbx_seq_one_letter_code
_entity_poly.pdbx_strand_id
1 'polypeptide(L)'
;MTKQVHVMVAFVSQLANNPTNVEYRSVDGNEIFSCMQTNEAAVCQLQSLLRAEGGLAKIILIETDQAREKVTRNSADWLALMEKYGSESMSAVELLKAQSARKYPELAQVFEDSEYSKMGIEDSMRSIAGIAERVRTFAERVHEEEPEAELVLHADMTGGFRYAAMMLLVVMQLSKYMGIRMGHVVYSDLVRGGESRVHLTDGIRRMFDLVAGADEFQKYGSVQALEEYFSRSPRHSEDFSTLFAAMRRFSDAIRICRTSVIEDEMTDLAEKIRAFRQSKPASIEEEMFSHILGVIEGEYGSVIKNASGEKSDRRLDIIAWCVQKKFLQQAMTLCTEWIPAILVEKKICYTEDLLVIRHCRRKGASAFQGWQQHFINIYGSEKKKGTKNVPGVFPLGDLLQMVHYILEQKDKRRINDLPEEMQPKLIAFFTEYEKDYEKRRTFDLRQNIRLCIRDFDGKYPMLKKALRILPKSGKAPLPYEALPLRLKSLSEDVLFDLFSISLEEAEKYDAQFFTQSDFAASRQKKWKKREKQYREMLAGKHGAEVMHTTKPVDEAIEFLRGYFQIRDERNYSNHAVKDAAQGNESLENFIAAYIERLRNA
;
A
#
# COMPACT_ATOMS: atom_id res chain seq x y z
N MET A 1 -20.71 -6.05 -23.99
CA MET A 1 -19.30 -5.98 -24.43
C MET A 1 -18.95 -4.51 -24.54
N THR A 2 -17.88 -4.09 -23.87
CA THR A 2 -17.33 -2.75 -23.99
C THR A 2 -16.88 -2.54 -25.44
N LYS A 3 -17.23 -1.40 -26.06
CA LYS A 3 -16.82 -1.11 -27.44
C LYS A 3 -15.31 -0.86 -27.45
N GLN A 4 -14.59 -1.51 -28.36
CA GLN A 4 -13.14 -1.30 -28.52
C GLN A 4 -12.89 -0.34 -29.69
N VAL A 5 -11.94 0.59 -29.52
CA VAL A 5 -11.51 1.53 -30.55
C VAL A 5 -10.02 1.33 -30.80
N HIS A 6 -9.67 0.94 -32.03
CA HIS A 6 -8.32 0.48 -32.35
C HIS A 6 -7.47 1.57 -33.01
N VAL A 7 -6.28 1.81 -32.44
CA VAL A 7 -5.27 2.73 -32.95
C VAL A 7 -4.02 1.95 -33.29
N MET A 8 -3.40 2.24 -34.43
CA MET A 8 -2.11 1.67 -34.83
C MET A 8 -1.05 2.76 -34.88
N VAL A 9 0.16 2.45 -34.39
CA VAL A 9 1.36 3.25 -34.63
C VAL A 9 2.31 2.45 -35.50
N ALA A 10 2.80 3.04 -36.59
CA ALA A 10 3.66 2.35 -37.56
C ALA A 10 4.78 3.26 -38.08
N PHE A 11 6.00 2.72 -38.19
CA PHE A 11 7.05 3.38 -38.94
C PHE A 11 6.88 3.11 -40.43
N VAL A 12 6.97 4.15 -41.26
CA VAL A 12 6.84 3.97 -42.71
C VAL A 12 8.10 3.31 -43.27
N SER A 13 7.93 2.13 -43.87
CA SER A 13 9.03 1.42 -44.55
C SER A 13 9.48 2.18 -45.78
N GLN A 14 10.79 2.31 -45.95
CA GLN A 14 11.37 2.90 -47.15
C GLN A 14 11.11 2.04 -48.39
N LEU A 15 10.99 2.70 -49.54
CA LEU A 15 10.86 2.01 -50.82
C LEU A 15 12.21 1.43 -51.25
N ALA A 16 12.22 0.14 -51.55
CA ALA A 16 13.37 -0.51 -52.16
C ALA A 16 13.75 0.19 -53.48
N ASN A 17 15.03 0.09 -53.86
CA ASN A 17 15.51 0.63 -55.13
C ASN A 17 14.90 -0.07 -56.35
N ASN A 18 14.48 -1.33 -56.19
CA ASN A 18 13.76 -2.10 -57.19
C ASN A 18 12.53 -2.75 -56.52
N PRO A 19 11.46 -1.97 -56.27
CA PRO A 19 10.33 -2.46 -55.51
C PRO A 19 9.53 -3.46 -56.34
N THR A 20 9.12 -4.56 -55.72
CA THR A 20 8.29 -5.60 -56.34
C THR A 20 7.15 -5.93 -55.40
N ASN A 21 6.02 -6.37 -55.95
CA ASN A 21 4.93 -6.87 -55.14
C ASN A 21 5.32 -8.23 -54.54
N VAL A 22 5.10 -8.35 -53.24
CA VAL A 22 5.34 -9.58 -52.48
C VAL A 22 4.03 -10.04 -51.87
N GLU A 23 3.77 -11.33 -51.95
CA GLU A 23 2.65 -11.98 -51.30
C GLU A 23 3.00 -12.33 -49.84
N TYR A 24 2.25 -11.75 -48.90
CA TYR A 24 2.36 -12.05 -47.48
C TYR A 24 1.17 -12.91 -47.04
N ARG A 25 1.44 -14.08 -46.48
CA ARG A 25 0.39 -14.89 -45.85
C ARG A 25 -0.03 -14.27 -44.52
N SER A 26 -1.34 -14.25 -44.25
CA SER A 26 -1.90 -13.82 -42.97
C SER A 26 -1.47 -14.72 -41.79
N VAL A 27 -1.67 -14.24 -40.58
CA VAL A 27 -1.30 -14.92 -39.33
C VAL A 27 -1.95 -16.31 -39.21
N ASP A 28 -3.22 -16.42 -39.62
CA ASP A 28 -4.01 -17.66 -39.63
C ASP A 28 -3.88 -18.48 -40.92
N GLY A 29 -3.20 -17.93 -41.93
CA GLY A 29 -2.99 -18.59 -43.22
C GLY A 29 -4.14 -18.53 -44.21
N ASN A 30 -5.23 -17.83 -43.87
CA ASN A 30 -6.46 -17.78 -44.67
C ASN A 30 -6.47 -16.71 -45.76
N GLU A 31 -5.62 -15.68 -45.63
CA GLU A 31 -5.56 -14.55 -46.55
C GLU A 31 -4.14 -14.35 -47.09
N ILE A 32 -4.05 -13.77 -48.29
CA ILE A 32 -2.79 -13.38 -48.93
C ILE A 32 -2.87 -11.89 -49.24
N PHE A 33 -1.91 -11.13 -48.72
CA PHE A 33 -1.77 -9.71 -48.99
C PHE A 33 -0.66 -9.47 -50.01
N SER A 34 -1.02 -9.07 -51.22
CA SER A 34 -0.04 -8.59 -52.21
C SER A 34 0.35 -7.14 -51.88
N CYS A 35 1.56 -6.93 -51.40
CA CYS A 35 2.04 -5.66 -50.88
C CYS A 35 3.39 -5.27 -51.49
N MET A 36 3.59 -3.98 -51.74
CA MET A 36 4.87 -3.45 -52.24
C MET A 36 5.78 -3.02 -51.08
N GLN A 37 5.18 -2.56 -49.97
CA GLN A 37 5.90 -2.24 -48.75
C GLN A 37 5.63 -3.29 -47.67
N THR A 38 6.60 -3.53 -46.80
CA THR A 38 6.50 -4.54 -45.74
C THR A 38 5.47 -4.14 -44.66
N ASN A 39 5.40 -2.85 -44.31
CA ASN A 39 4.42 -2.32 -43.36
C ASN A 39 2.98 -2.26 -43.92
N GLU A 40 2.81 -2.24 -45.25
CA GLU A 40 1.49 -2.36 -45.90
C GLU A 40 0.81 -3.69 -45.53
N ALA A 41 1.58 -4.78 -45.44
CA ALA A 41 1.06 -6.08 -45.01
C ALA A 41 0.61 -6.07 -43.53
N ALA A 42 1.29 -5.32 -42.66
CA ALA A 42 0.90 -5.17 -41.25
C ALA A 42 -0.43 -4.40 -41.10
N VAL A 43 -0.60 -3.31 -41.86
CA VAL A 43 -1.86 -2.56 -41.93
C VAL A 43 -3.00 -3.45 -42.44
N CYS A 44 -2.76 -4.20 -43.53
CA CYS A 44 -3.75 -5.12 -44.08
C CYS A 44 -4.15 -6.20 -43.07
N GLN A 45 -3.17 -6.78 -42.37
CA GLN A 45 -3.40 -7.81 -41.38
C GLN A 45 -4.25 -7.30 -40.20
N LEU A 46 -3.95 -6.12 -39.65
CA LEU A 46 -4.72 -5.56 -38.55
C LEU A 46 -6.12 -5.16 -38.99
N GLN A 47 -6.27 -4.53 -40.16
CA GLN A 47 -7.57 -4.14 -40.67
C GLN A 47 -8.47 -5.36 -40.91
N SER A 48 -7.92 -6.44 -41.46
CA SER A 48 -8.65 -7.70 -41.65
C SER A 48 -9.03 -8.35 -40.31
N LEU A 49 -8.08 -8.46 -39.38
CA LEU A 49 -8.30 -9.08 -38.07
C LEU A 49 -9.37 -8.36 -37.23
N LEU A 50 -9.40 -7.03 -37.30
CA LEU A 50 -10.26 -6.17 -36.47
C LEU A 50 -11.59 -5.83 -37.15
N ARG A 51 -11.90 -6.42 -38.30
CA ARG A 51 -13.07 -6.06 -39.11
C ARG A 51 -14.40 -6.19 -38.34
N ALA A 52 -14.51 -7.19 -37.48
CA ALA A 52 -15.69 -7.41 -36.65
C ALA A 52 -15.87 -6.34 -35.54
N GLU A 53 -14.78 -5.65 -35.18
CA GLU A 53 -14.74 -4.58 -34.16
C GLU A 53 -14.75 -3.17 -34.80
N GLY A 54 -14.91 -3.08 -36.12
CA GLY A 54 -14.96 -1.81 -36.86
C GLY A 54 -13.63 -1.40 -37.51
N GLY A 55 -12.58 -2.21 -37.38
CA GLY A 55 -11.27 -1.95 -37.99
C GLY A 55 -10.45 -0.89 -37.25
N LEU A 56 -9.42 -0.37 -37.92
CA LEU A 56 -8.54 0.68 -37.37
C LEU A 56 -9.24 2.04 -37.45
N ALA A 57 -9.48 2.66 -36.30
CA ALA A 57 -10.03 4.01 -36.20
C ALA A 57 -8.98 5.10 -36.45
N LYS A 58 -7.69 4.77 -36.25
CA LYS A 58 -6.57 5.70 -36.41
C LYS A 58 -5.28 4.96 -36.72
N ILE A 59 -4.47 5.49 -37.62
CA ILE A 59 -3.11 5.02 -37.93
C ILE A 59 -2.15 6.20 -37.85
N ILE A 60 -1.31 6.23 -36.83
CA ILE A 60 -0.26 7.24 -36.67
C ILE A 60 1.00 6.73 -37.39
N LEU A 61 1.37 7.41 -38.47
CA LEU A 61 2.54 7.09 -39.27
C LEU A 61 3.74 7.89 -38.78
N ILE A 62 4.82 7.19 -38.48
CA ILE A 62 6.09 7.80 -38.12
C ILE A 62 6.95 7.88 -39.38
N GLU A 63 7.24 9.11 -39.80
CA GLU A 63 7.76 9.41 -41.13
C GLU A 63 9.16 9.99 -41.06
N THR A 64 10.15 9.23 -41.54
CA THR A 64 11.49 9.77 -41.74
C THR A 64 11.52 10.73 -42.93
N ASP A 65 12.46 11.68 -42.97
CA ASP A 65 12.69 12.55 -44.12
C ASP A 65 12.73 11.77 -45.45
N GLN A 66 13.49 10.66 -45.48
CA GLN A 66 13.62 9.78 -46.65
C GLN A 66 12.32 9.07 -47.06
N ALA A 67 11.38 8.84 -46.13
CA ALA A 67 10.10 8.21 -46.45
C ALA A 67 9.14 9.19 -47.14
N ARG A 68 9.33 10.50 -46.93
CA ARG A 68 8.53 11.58 -47.51
C ARG A 68 9.05 12.06 -48.86
N GLU A 69 10.31 11.78 -49.17
CA GLU A 69 10.88 12.06 -50.48
C GLU A 69 10.15 11.29 -51.57
N LYS A 70 9.67 12.00 -52.59
CA LYS A 70 9.11 11.39 -53.79
C LYS A 70 10.21 10.73 -54.59
N VAL A 71 9.98 9.49 -55.02
CA VAL A 71 10.93 8.73 -55.81
C VAL A 71 10.30 8.24 -57.10
N THR A 72 11.15 8.03 -58.09
CA THR A 72 10.83 7.25 -59.29
C THR A 72 11.61 5.93 -59.25
N ARG A 73 11.01 4.88 -59.79
CA ARG A 73 11.59 3.53 -59.87
C ARG A 73 11.27 2.94 -61.23
N ASN A 74 12.12 2.01 -61.68
CA ASN A 74 12.04 1.43 -63.02
C ASN A 74 11.59 -0.03 -63.00
N SER A 75 11.14 -0.55 -61.85
CA SER A 75 10.62 -1.92 -61.78
C SER A 75 9.27 -2.02 -62.50
N ALA A 76 9.00 -3.19 -63.09
CA ALA A 76 7.73 -3.43 -63.79
C ALA A 76 6.52 -3.21 -62.87
N ASP A 77 6.59 -3.71 -61.63
CA ASP A 77 5.53 -3.54 -60.63
C ASP A 77 5.32 -2.08 -60.25
N TRP A 78 6.38 -1.28 -60.13
CA TRP A 78 6.26 0.14 -59.86
C TRP A 78 5.57 0.88 -60.99
N LEU A 79 6.02 0.66 -62.24
CA LEU A 79 5.46 1.34 -63.41
C LEU A 79 3.98 1.03 -63.58
N ALA A 80 3.60 -0.25 -63.43
CA ALA A 80 2.20 -0.67 -63.47
C ALA A 80 1.36 -0.01 -62.37
N LEU A 81 1.94 0.19 -61.18
CA LEU A 81 1.27 0.83 -60.07
C LEU A 81 1.13 2.36 -60.27
N MET A 82 2.17 3.00 -60.79
CA MET A 82 2.19 4.42 -61.11
C MET A 82 1.17 4.77 -62.19
N GLU A 83 1.07 3.96 -63.25
CA GLU A 83 0.01 4.06 -64.27
C GLU A 83 -1.38 3.94 -63.62
N LYS A 84 -1.55 2.95 -62.74
CA LYS A 84 -2.80 2.69 -62.01
C LYS A 84 -3.21 3.83 -61.07
N TYR A 85 -2.26 4.62 -60.56
CA TYR A 85 -2.52 5.80 -59.73
C TYR A 85 -2.44 7.12 -60.51
N GLY A 86 -2.10 7.11 -61.79
CA GLY A 86 -1.93 8.31 -62.60
C GLY A 86 -0.84 9.25 -62.07
N SER A 87 0.24 8.71 -61.51
CA SER A 87 1.36 9.51 -60.97
C SER A 87 2.69 9.02 -61.53
N GLU A 88 3.65 9.91 -61.76
CA GLU A 88 5.00 9.53 -62.20
C GLU A 88 5.94 9.22 -61.03
N SER A 89 5.65 9.76 -59.84
CA SER A 89 6.43 9.58 -58.62
C SER A 89 5.53 9.56 -57.39
N MET A 90 5.97 8.84 -56.36
CA MET A 90 5.32 8.83 -55.06
C MET A 90 6.37 8.71 -53.96
N SER A 91 6.08 9.27 -52.79
CA SER A 91 6.83 8.95 -51.58
C SER A 91 6.40 7.60 -51.01
N ALA A 92 7.19 7.05 -50.08
CA ALA A 92 6.82 5.82 -49.39
C ALA A 92 5.56 6.00 -48.53
N VAL A 93 5.32 7.21 -48.01
CA VAL A 93 4.11 7.58 -47.26
C VAL A 93 2.89 7.61 -48.17
N GLU A 94 2.99 8.32 -49.30
CA GLU A 94 1.90 8.46 -50.27
C GLU A 94 1.47 7.08 -50.80
N LEU A 95 2.45 6.24 -51.13
CA LEU A 95 2.22 4.89 -51.62
C LEU A 95 1.45 4.03 -50.61
N LEU A 96 1.91 4.00 -49.36
CA LEU A 96 1.29 3.21 -48.30
C LEU A 96 -0.18 3.60 -48.10
N LYS A 97 -0.46 4.91 -48.02
CA LYS A 97 -1.82 5.43 -47.85
C LYS A 97 -2.71 5.07 -49.05
N ALA A 98 -2.21 5.29 -50.27
CA ALA A 98 -2.95 5.01 -51.50
C ALA A 98 -3.27 3.52 -51.63
N GLN A 99 -2.29 2.64 -51.39
CA GLN A 99 -2.46 1.20 -51.43
C GLN A 99 -3.44 0.70 -50.35
N SER A 100 -3.29 1.20 -49.12
CA SER A 100 -4.17 0.82 -48.00
C SER A 100 -5.61 1.24 -48.25
N ALA A 101 -5.83 2.50 -48.65
CA ALA A 101 -7.17 3.02 -48.96
C ALA A 101 -7.81 2.32 -50.17
N ARG A 102 -7.01 1.89 -51.15
CA ARG A 102 -7.53 1.14 -52.30
C ARG A 102 -8.00 -0.26 -51.91
N LYS A 103 -7.31 -0.92 -50.98
CA LYS A 103 -7.70 -2.24 -50.46
C LYS A 103 -8.88 -2.15 -49.49
N TYR A 104 -8.86 -1.12 -48.65
CA TYR A 104 -9.83 -0.86 -47.59
C TYR A 104 -10.23 0.63 -47.61
N PRO A 105 -11.31 1.00 -48.32
CA PRO A 105 -11.73 2.39 -48.49
C PRO A 105 -11.88 3.18 -47.18
N GLU A 106 -12.28 2.50 -46.10
CA GLU A 106 -12.41 3.06 -44.76
C GLU A 106 -11.10 3.63 -44.19
N LEU A 107 -9.94 3.13 -44.64
CA LEU A 107 -8.64 3.60 -44.16
C LEU A 107 -8.25 4.97 -44.72
N ALA A 108 -8.94 5.50 -45.74
CA ALA A 108 -8.55 6.75 -46.39
C ALA A 108 -8.50 7.96 -45.44
N GLN A 109 -9.28 7.95 -44.36
CA GLN A 109 -9.43 9.08 -43.43
C GLN A 109 -8.78 8.86 -42.05
N VAL A 110 -8.16 7.69 -41.83
CA VAL A 110 -7.67 7.32 -40.49
C VAL A 110 -6.18 7.60 -40.28
N PHE A 111 -5.45 8.01 -41.33
CA PHE A 111 -4.02 8.29 -41.24
C PHE A 111 -3.73 9.63 -40.57
N GLU A 112 -2.71 9.66 -39.70
CA GLU A 112 -2.14 10.87 -39.13
C GLU A 112 -0.62 10.83 -39.21
N ASP A 113 -0.03 11.90 -39.72
CA ASP A 113 1.40 11.95 -39.96
C ASP A 113 2.13 12.51 -38.74
N SER A 114 3.21 11.82 -38.37
CA SER A 114 4.11 12.21 -37.29
C SER A 114 5.53 12.23 -37.83
N GLU A 115 6.05 13.44 -37.98
CA GLU A 115 7.40 13.67 -38.47
C GLU A 115 8.45 13.08 -37.52
N TYR A 116 9.46 12.42 -38.08
CA TYR A 116 10.61 11.90 -37.35
C TYR A 116 11.91 12.32 -38.04
N SER A 117 12.62 13.25 -37.43
CA SER A 117 13.96 13.63 -37.88
C SER A 117 15.03 12.76 -37.21
N LYS A 118 15.99 12.28 -38.00
CA LYS A 118 17.10 11.42 -37.54
C LYS A 118 18.13 12.25 -36.78
N MET A 119 17.88 12.57 -35.51
CA MET A 119 18.80 13.39 -34.72
C MET A 119 18.97 12.80 -33.31
N GLY A 120 20.11 12.16 -33.06
CA GLY A 120 20.53 11.71 -31.73
C GLY A 120 19.52 10.88 -30.90
N ILE A 121 19.89 10.63 -29.64
CA ILE A 121 19.04 9.90 -28.67
C ILE A 121 17.95 10.85 -28.13
N GLU A 122 18.27 12.12 -27.88
CA GLU A 122 17.33 13.09 -27.31
C GLU A 122 16.12 13.37 -28.21
N ASP A 123 16.31 13.58 -29.52
CA ASP A 123 15.16 13.86 -30.40
C ASP A 123 14.34 12.58 -30.66
N SER A 124 14.97 11.41 -30.55
CA SER A 124 14.24 10.14 -30.47
C SER A 124 13.34 10.07 -29.23
N MET A 125 13.81 10.52 -28.06
CA MET A 125 12.99 10.60 -26.85
C MET A 125 11.86 11.64 -26.98
N ARG A 126 12.13 12.81 -27.59
CA ARG A 126 11.09 13.81 -27.89
C ARG A 126 10.03 13.24 -28.84
N SER A 127 10.46 12.45 -29.82
CA SER A 127 9.55 11.79 -30.76
C SER A 127 8.67 10.75 -30.04
N ILE A 128 9.23 9.92 -29.15
CA ILE A 128 8.47 8.98 -28.30
C ILE A 128 7.40 9.73 -27.51
N ALA A 129 7.78 10.83 -26.84
CA ALA A 129 6.86 11.64 -26.06
C ALA A 129 5.76 12.24 -26.95
N GLY A 130 6.11 12.75 -28.14
CA GLY A 130 5.16 13.32 -29.09
C GLY A 130 4.16 12.27 -29.64
N ILE A 131 4.61 11.04 -29.89
CA ILE A 131 3.71 9.95 -30.31
C ILE A 131 2.78 9.57 -29.16
N ALA A 132 3.31 9.38 -27.95
CA ALA A 132 2.49 9.07 -26.78
C ALA A 132 1.43 10.16 -26.51
N GLU A 133 1.80 11.44 -26.69
CA GLU A 133 0.89 12.58 -26.61
C GLU A 133 -0.22 12.48 -27.66
N ARG A 134 0.09 12.19 -28.92
CA ARG A 134 -0.93 12.04 -29.98
C ARG A 134 -1.90 10.90 -29.68
N VAL A 135 -1.39 9.76 -29.20
CA VAL A 135 -2.23 8.64 -28.78
C VAL A 135 -3.14 9.09 -27.62
N ARG A 136 -2.59 9.82 -26.63
CA ARG A 136 -3.36 10.35 -25.50
C ARG A 136 -4.46 11.30 -25.95
N THR A 137 -4.15 12.29 -26.78
CA THR A 137 -5.15 13.25 -27.29
C THR A 137 -6.26 12.54 -28.07
N PHE A 138 -5.92 11.49 -28.82
CA PHE A 138 -6.95 10.68 -29.49
C PHE A 138 -7.80 9.88 -28.49
N ALA A 139 -7.19 9.29 -27.46
CA ALA A 139 -7.91 8.59 -26.40
C ALA A 139 -8.85 9.52 -25.61
N GLU A 140 -8.41 10.74 -25.31
CA GLU A 140 -9.24 11.77 -24.66
C GLU A 140 -10.48 12.10 -25.49
N ARG A 141 -10.32 12.34 -26.80
CA ARG A 141 -11.47 12.58 -27.71
C ARG A 141 -12.44 11.40 -27.77
N VAL A 142 -11.91 10.18 -27.88
CA VAL A 142 -12.76 8.97 -27.88
C VAL A 142 -13.52 8.85 -26.56
N HIS A 143 -12.88 9.13 -25.42
CA HIS A 143 -13.53 9.11 -24.12
C HIS A 143 -14.58 10.22 -23.95
N GLU A 144 -14.37 11.40 -24.52
CA GLU A 144 -15.36 12.49 -24.53
C GLU A 144 -16.60 12.14 -25.36
N GLU A 145 -16.41 11.51 -26.51
CA GLU A 145 -17.51 11.11 -27.41
C GLU A 145 -18.20 9.82 -26.93
N GLU A 146 -17.43 8.87 -26.39
CA GLU A 146 -17.86 7.55 -25.96
C GLU A 146 -17.16 7.13 -24.66
N PRO A 147 -17.66 7.57 -23.48
CA PRO A 147 -16.99 7.36 -22.19
C PRO A 147 -16.72 5.89 -21.83
N GLU A 148 -17.57 5.00 -22.33
CA GLU A 148 -17.49 3.55 -22.10
C GLU A 148 -16.64 2.82 -23.16
N ALA A 149 -16.05 3.52 -24.13
CA ALA A 149 -15.19 2.91 -25.13
C ALA A 149 -13.79 2.64 -24.55
N GLU A 150 -13.25 1.46 -24.83
CA GLU A 150 -11.88 1.10 -24.46
C GLU A 150 -10.95 1.30 -25.67
N LEU A 151 -9.92 2.14 -25.50
CA LEU A 151 -8.93 2.34 -26.55
C LEU A 151 -7.87 1.25 -26.55
N VAL A 152 -7.59 0.68 -27.71
CA VAL A 152 -6.60 -0.38 -27.91
C VAL A 152 -5.49 0.09 -28.85
N LEU A 153 -4.25 0.13 -28.34
CA LEU A 153 -3.07 0.52 -29.11
C LEU A 153 -2.34 -0.69 -29.69
N HIS A 154 -2.20 -0.70 -31.00
CA HIS A 154 -1.45 -1.66 -31.80
C HIS A 154 -0.16 -1.02 -32.32
N ALA A 155 0.87 -1.82 -32.57
CA ALA A 155 2.14 -1.33 -33.10
C ALA A 155 2.65 -2.21 -34.25
N ASP A 156 3.16 -1.57 -35.30
CA ASP A 156 3.91 -2.25 -36.37
C ASP A 156 5.41 -2.04 -36.20
N MET A 157 6.14 -3.14 -36.03
CA MET A 157 7.59 -3.17 -35.86
C MET A 157 8.34 -3.54 -37.15
N THR A 158 7.66 -3.56 -38.30
CA THR A 158 8.24 -3.95 -39.59
C THR A 158 9.11 -2.85 -40.19
N GLY A 159 8.66 -1.60 -40.10
CA GLY A 159 9.32 -0.45 -40.71
C GLY A 159 10.32 0.27 -39.80
N GLY A 160 11.04 1.25 -40.37
CA GLY A 160 11.96 2.11 -39.63
C GLY A 160 13.33 1.49 -39.34
N PHE A 161 14.07 2.10 -38.43
CA PHE A 161 15.39 1.63 -38.02
C PHE A 161 15.31 0.47 -37.03
N ARG A 162 16.41 -0.27 -36.85
CA ARG A 162 16.47 -1.34 -35.83
C ARG A 162 16.11 -0.86 -34.42
N TYR A 163 16.37 0.40 -34.08
CA TYR A 163 15.98 0.98 -32.80
C TYR A 163 14.53 1.52 -32.77
N ALA A 164 13.88 1.70 -33.92
CA ALA A 164 12.50 2.17 -34.03
C ALA A 164 11.52 1.19 -33.39
N ALA A 165 11.77 -0.11 -33.60
CA ALA A 165 11.15 -1.21 -32.88
C ALA A 165 11.20 -1.01 -31.35
N MET A 166 12.37 -0.69 -30.81
CA MET A 166 12.53 -0.43 -29.36
C MET A 166 11.75 0.83 -28.92
N MET A 167 11.75 1.89 -29.74
CA MET A 167 10.99 3.11 -29.44
C MET A 167 9.48 2.82 -29.34
N LEU A 168 8.92 2.02 -30.25
CA LEU A 168 7.51 1.66 -30.21
C LEU A 168 7.14 0.87 -28.97
N LEU A 169 7.99 -0.04 -28.51
CA LEU A 169 7.78 -0.74 -27.25
C LEU A 169 7.71 0.23 -26.06
N VAL A 170 8.54 1.28 -26.06
CA VAL A 170 8.49 2.34 -25.03
C VAL A 170 7.21 3.16 -25.14
N VAL A 171 6.78 3.56 -26.34
CA VAL A 171 5.50 4.26 -26.54
C VAL A 171 4.33 3.43 -25.99
N MET A 172 4.28 2.15 -26.36
CA MET A 172 3.27 1.22 -25.85
C MET A 172 3.27 1.15 -24.31
N GLN A 173 4.46 1.05 -23.70
CA GLN A 173 4.57 0.99 -22.25
C GLN A 173 4.08 2.29 -21.57
N LEU A 174 4.41 3.46 -22.14
CA LEU A 174 3.94 4.76 -21.63
C LEU A 174 2.42 4.90 -21.76
N SER A 175 1.86 4.48 -22.90
CA SER A 175 0.41 4.49 -23.13
C SER A 175 -0.35 3.61 -22.13
N LYS A 176 0.23 2.50 -21.66
CA LYS A 176 -0.39 1.67 -20.59
C LYS A 176 -0.66 2.47 -19.32
N TYR A 177 0.26 3.35 -18.91
CA TYR A 177 0.07 4.23 -17.75
C TYR A 177 -0.99 5.32 -17.96
N MET A 178 -1.36 5.58 -19.22
CA MET A 178 -2.43 6.51 -19.58
C MET A 178 -3.80 5.82 -19.67
N GLY A 179 -3.91 4.56 -19.21
CA GLY A 179 -5.16 3.80 -19.26
C GLY A 179 -5.49 3.19 -20.63
N ILE A 180 -4.54 3.19 -21.56
CA ILE A 180 -4.75 2.64 -22.91
C ILE A 180 -4.41 1.14 -22.91
N ARG A 181 -5.34 0.30 -23.42
CA ARG A 181 -5.10 -1.14 -23.53
C ARG A 181 -4.08 -1.43 -24.62
N MET A 182 -3.12 -2.30 -24.33
CA MET A 182 -2.19 -2.78 -25.34
C MET A 182 -2.80 -3.91 -26.16
N GLY A 183 -2.86 -3.70 -27.47
CA GLY A 183 -3.30 -4.66 -28.47
C GLY A 183 -2.14 -5.45 -29.07
N HIS A 184 -2.23 -5.63 -30.39
CA HIS A 184 -1.33 -6.47 -31.16
C HIS A 184 -0.03 -5.75 -31.54
N VAL A 185 1.06 -6.50 -31.52
CA VAL A 185 2.34 -6.09 -32.11
C VAL A 185 2.57 -6.91 -33.37
N VAL A 186 2.74 -6.24 -34.49
CA VAL A 186 2.77 -6.87 -35.81
C VAL A 186 4.14 -6.73 -36.45
N TYR A 187 4.57 -7.80 -37.11
CA TYR A 187 5.81 -7.85 -37.86
C TYR A 187 5.60 -8.62 -39.18
N SER A 188 5.87 -8.00 -40.32
CA SER A 188 5.83 -8.65 -41.63
C SER A 188 7.22 -9.13 -42.02
N ASP A 189 7.40 -10.44 -42.11
CA ASP A 189 8.67 -11.05 -42.51
C ASP A 189 8.74 -11.21 -44.03
N LEU A 190 9.79 -10.64 -44.63
CA LEU A 190 10.08 -10.71 -46.06
C LEU A 190 11.17 -11.77 -46.30
N VAL A 191 10.76 -12.92 -46.82
CA VAL A 191 11.68 -14.05 -47.08
C VAL A 191 12.01 -14.11 -48.57
N ARG A 192 13.29 -13.87 -48.92
CA ARG A 192 13.74 -13.97 -50.31
C ARG A 192 13.77 -15.43 -50.77
N GLY A 193 13.01 -15.75 -51.81
CA GLY A 193 12.95 -17.11 -52.37
C GLY A 193 12.18 -18.11 -51.49
N GLY A 194 11.44 -17.60 -50.50
CA GLY A 194 10.59 -18.39 -49.63
C GLY A 194 9.24 -17.70 -49.38
N GLU A 195 8.49 -18.22 -48.42
CA GLU A 195 7.16 -17.70 -48.10
C GLU A 195 7.26 -16.52 -47.12
N SER A 196 6.77 -15.36 -47.55
CA SER A 196 6.68 -14.17 -46.70
C SER A 196 5.37 -14.20 -45.91
N ARG A 197 5.38 -13.71 -44.66
CA ARG A 197 4.21 -13.82 -43.77
C ARG A 197 4.14 -12.70 -42.75
N VAL A 198 2.94 -12.48 -42.22
CA VAL A 198 2.74 -11.58 -41.08
C VAL A 198 2.73 -12.37 -39.77
N HIS A 199 3.36 -11.82 -38.75
CA HIS A 199 3.46 -12.36 -37.40
C HIS A 199 2.82 -11.42 -36.39
N LEU A 200 2.13 -11.99 -35.40
CA LEU A 200 1.81 -11.31 -34.15
C LEU A 200 2.87 -11.67 -33.11
N THR A 201 3.54 -10.67 -32.56
CA THR A 201 4.61 -10.82 -31.54
C THR A 201 4.11 -10.48 -30.14
N ASP A 202 2.81 -10.59 -29.91
CA ASP A 202 2.14 -10.31 -28.64
C ASP A 202 2.75 -11.07 -27.47
N GLY A 203 3.14 -12.34 -27.69
CA GLY A 203 3.81 -13.16 -26.68
C GLY A 203 5.12 -12.53 -26.22
N ILE A 204 5.94 -12.03 -27.16
CA ILE A 204 7.23 -11.38 -26.85
C ILE A 204 6.99 -10.10 -26.06
N ARG A 205 6.04 -9.27 -26.48
CA ARG A 205 5.69 -8.04 -25.75
C ARG A 205 5.19 -8.36 -24.34
N ARG A 206 4.30 -9.34 -24.19
CA ARG A 206 3.75 -9.73 -22.88
C ARG A 206 4.82 -10.22 -21.91
N MET A 207 5.99 -10.68 -22.38
CA MET A 207 7.10 -11.02 -21.47
C MET A 207 7.54 -9.84 -20.59
N PHE A 208 7.42 -8.59 -21.07
CA PHE A 208 7.70 -7.41 -20.23
C PHE A 208 6.69 -7.27 -19.09
N ASP A 209 5.42 -7.60 -19.31
CA ASP A 209 4.39 -7.61 -18.26
C ASP A 209 4.71 -8.68 -17.19
N LEU A 210 5.21 -9.86 -17.60
CA LEU A 210 5.64 -10.91 -16.68
C LEU A 210 6.84 -10.47 -15.82
N VAL A 211 7.85 -9.85 -16.45
CA VAL A 211 9.04 -9.33 -15.74
C VAL A 211 8.64 -8.20 -14.78
N ALA A 212 7.75 -7.30 -15.19
CA ALA A 212 7.24 -6.24 -14.33
C ALA A 212 6.46 -6.80 -13.13
N GLY A 213 5.61 -7.81 -13.34
CA GLY A 213 4.89 -8.45 -12.24
C GLY A 213 5.80 -9.21 -11.28
N ALA A 214 6.88 -9.80 -11.79
CA ALA A 214 7.90 -10.41 -10.96
C ALA A 214 8.64 -9.39 -10.09
N ASP A 215 9.02 -8.25 -10.67
CA ASP A 215 9.67 -7.14 -9.97
C ASP A 215 8.75 -6.56 -8.88
N GLU A 216 7.45 -6.42 -9.17
CA GLU A 216 6.45 -5.97 -8.20
C GLU A 216 6.31 -6.95 -7.02
N PHE A 217 6.25 -8.25 -7.31
CA PHE A 217 6.20 -9.28 -6.26
C PHE A 217 7.50 -9.32 -5.45
N GLN A 218 8.66 -9.15 -6.09
CA GLN A 218 9.95 -9.12 -5.42
C GLN A 218 10.06 -7.91 -4.47
N LYS A 219 9.63 -6.72 -4.90
CA LYS A 219 9.75 -5.48 -4.12
C LYS A 219 8.68 -5.35 -3.03
N TYR A 220 7.44 -5.67 -3.37
CA TYR A 220 6.28 -5.33 -2.53
C TYR A 220 5.46 -6.55 -2.09
N GLY A 221 5.79 -7.75 -2.58
CA GLY A 221 4.99 -8.96 -2.34
C GLY A 221 3.61 -8.93 -2.99
N SER A 222 3.34 -7.99 -3.90
CA SER A 222 2.08 -7.89 -4.63
C SER A 222 2.06 -8.85 -5.82
N VAL A 223 0.93 -9.55 -5.99
CA VAL A 223 0.71 -10.48 -7.12
C VAL A 223 -0.11 -9.86 -8.25
N GLN A 224 -0.52 -8.60 -8.13
CA GLN A 224 -1.53 -7.99 -9.00
C GLN A 224 -1.13 -7.95 -10.48
N ALA A 225 0.09 -7.50 -10.82
CA ALA A 225 0.52 -7.51 -12.21
C ALA A 225 0.73 -8.92 -12.78
N LEU A 226 1.15 -9.88 -11.94
CA LEU A 226 1.19 -11.29 -12.36
C LEU A 226 -0.23 -11.80 -12.64
N GLU A 227 -1.22 -11.40 -11.85
CA GLU A 227 -2.63 -11.79 -12.05
C GLU A 227 -3.15 -11.27 -13.38
N GLU A 228 -2.88 -10.00 -13.67
CA GLU A 228 -3.24 -9.41 -14.95
C GLU A 228 -2.59 -10.18 -16.11
N TYR A 229 -1.31 -10.53 -15.99
CA TYR A 229 -0.60 -11.29 -17.00
C TYR A 229 -1.20 -12.68 -17.24
N PHE A 230 -1.41 -13.47 -16.18
CA PHE A 230 -1.88 -14.86 -16.28
C PHE A 230 -3.39 -14.98 -16.53
N SER A 231 -4.20 -13.96 -16.20
CA SER A 231 -5.64 -13.92 -16.49
C SER A 231 -5.96 -14.07 -17.99
N ARG A 232 -5.01 -13.68 -18.85
CA ARG A 232 -5.15 -13.72 -20.31
C ARG A 232 -4.74 -15.06 -20.92
N SER A 233 -4.25 -16.00 -20.12
CA SER A 233 -3.85 -17.33 -20.57
C SER A 233 -4.87 -18.38 -20.06
N PRO A 234 -5.49 -19.17 -20.95
CA PRO A 234 -6.65 -20.01 -20.61
C PRO A 234 -6.31 -21.35 -19.95
N ARG A 235 -5.03 -21.74 -19.89
CA ARG A 235 -4.57 -23.00 -19.31
C ARG A 235 -3.42 -22.76 -18.36
N HIS A 236 -3.63 -23.15 -17.12
CA HIS A 236 -2.60 -23.24 -16.09
C HIS A 236 -2.61 -24.65 -15.51
N SER A 237 -1.46 -25.13 -15.06
CA SER A 237 -1.35 -26.33 -14.25
C SER A 237 -2.03 -26.12 -12.89
N GLU A 238 -2.45 -27.21 -12.27
CA GLU A 238 -3.02 -27.18 -10.93
C GLU A 238 -1.98 -26.71 -9.90
N ASP A 239 -0.73 -27.15 -10.06
CA ASP A 239 0.40 -26.72 -9.21
C ASP A 239 0.68 -25.22 -9.34
N PHE A 240 0.64 -24.67 -10.56
CA PHE A 240 0.74 -23.22 -10.75
C PHE A 240 -0.42 -22.49 -10.07
N SER A 241 -1.66 -22.95 -10.31
CA SER A 241 -2.86 -22.30 -9.79
C SER A 241 -2.89 -22.28 -8.26
N THR A 242 -2.45 -23.37 -7.63
CA THR A 242 -2.37 -23.48 -6.16
C THR A 242 -1.23 -22.64 -5.58
N LEU A 243 -0.06 -22.60 -6.22
CA LEU A 243 1.02 -21.67 -5.88
C LEU A 243 0.55 -20.22 -5.95
N PHE A 244 -0.11 -19.85 -7.04
CA PHE A 244 -0.55 -18.49 -7.28
C PHE A 244 -1.59 -18.04 -6.23
N ALA A 245 -2.51 -18.93 -5.86
CA ALA A 245 -3.44 -18.70 -4.75
C ALA A 245 -2.72 -18.52 -3.40
N ALA A 246 -1.68 -19.31 -3.11
CA ALA A 246 -0.88 -19.16 -1.89
C ALA A 246 -0.12 -17.83 -1.87
N MET A 247 0.47 -17.41 -3.00
CA MET A 247 1.13 -16.10 -3.13
C MET A 247 0.16 -14.96 -2.83
N ARG A 248 -1.08 -15.02 -3.34
CA ARG A 248 -2.13 -14.03 -3.05
C ARG A 248 -2.47 -13.99 -1.55
N ARG A 249 -2.76 -15.14 -0.94
CA ARG A 249 -3.14 -15.20 0.48
C ARG A 249 -2.04 -14.68 1.39
N PHE A 250 -0.78 -15.02 1.12
CA PHE A 250 0.36 -14.50 1.83
C PHE A 250 0.50 -12.97 1.66
N SER A 251 0.40 -12.48 0.42
CA SER A 251 0.43 -11.04 0.10
C SER A 251 -0.63 -10.27 0.89
N ASP A 252 -1.87 -10.76 0.89
CA ASP A 252 -2.96 -10.16 1.64
C ASP A 252 -2.70 -10.21 3.15
N ALA A 253 -2.24 -11.34 3.69
CA ALA A 253 -1.95 -11.48 5.12
C ALA A 253 -0.90 -10.45 5.60
N ILE A 254 0.16 -10.21 4.82
CA ILE A 254 1.18 -9.18 5.10
C ILE A 254 0.59 -7.78 4.98
N ARG A 255 -0.13 -7.50 3.88
CA ARG A 255 -0.64 -6.15 3.56
C ARG A 255 -1.54 -5.58 4.65
N ILE A 256 -2.47 -6.38 5.17
CA ILE A 256 -3.36 -5.99 6.27
C ILE A 256 -2.86 -6.46 7.64
N CYS A 257 -1.63 -6.97 7.72
CA CYS A 257 -0.95 -7.40 8.94
C CYS A 257 -1.77 -8.35 9.82
N ARG A 258 -2.36 -9.40 9.24
CA ARG A 258 -3.09 -10.44 9.99
C ARG A 258 -2.11 -11.39 10.68
N THR A 259 -1.55 -10.95 11.80
CA THR A 259 -0.52 -11.63 12.61
C THR A 259 -0.87 -13.07 12.98
N SER A 260 -2.16 -13.42 13.07
CA SER A 260 -2.62 -14.77 13.42
C SER A 260 -2.48 -15.81 12.31
N VAL A 261 -2.40 -15.38 11.04
CA VAL A 261 -2.36 -16.31 9.88
C VAL A 261 -1.08 -16.21 9.07
N ILE A 262 -0.28 -15.14 9.22
CA ILE A 262 0.95 -14.94 8.44
C ILE A 262 1.91 -16.15 8.56
N GLU A 263 2.05 -16.72 9.76
CA GLU A 263 2.91 -17.90 9.98
C GLU A 263 2.45 -19.11 9.14
N ASP A 264 1.14 -19.34 9.07
CA ASP A 264 0.54 -20.47 8.35
C ASP A 264 0.56 -20.24 6.82
N GLU A 265 0.19 -19.04 6.36
CA GLU A 265 0.19 -18.69 4.93
C GLU A 265 1.60 -18.70 4.34
N MET A 266 2.61 -18.32 5.13
CA MET A 266 4.01 -18.43 4.73
C MET A 266 4.46 -19.89 4.57
N THR A 267 4.00 -20.76 5.48
CA THR A 267 4.31 -22.19 5.42
C THR A 267 3.65 -22.83 4.20
N ASP A 268 2.38 -22.52 3.94
CA ASP A 268 1.67 -22.97 2.74
C ASP A 268 2.35 -22.47 1.45
N LEU A 269 2.73 -21.20 1.39
CA LEU A 269 3.47 -20.65 0.25
C LEU A 269 4.78 -21.43 -0.01
N ALA A 270 5.57 -21.70 1.04
CA ALA A 270 6.80 -22.47 0.92
C ALA A 270 6.55 -23.90 0.38
N GLU A 271 5.47 -24.55 0.80
CA GLU A 271 5.07 -25.87 0.29
C GLU A 271 4.64 -25.81 -1.18
N LYS A 272 3.81 -24.84 -1.57
CA LYS A 272 3.34 -24.71 -2.96
C LYS A 272 4.46 -24.35 -3.92
N ILE A 273 5.43 -23.56 -3.48
CA ILE A 273 6.65 -23.27 -4.26
C ILE A 273 7.39 -24.59 -4.56
N ARG A 274 7.60 -25.44 -3.54
CA ARG A 274 8.27 -26.75 -3.72
C ARG A 274 7.50 -27.68 -4.65
N ALA A 275 6.17 -27.72 -4.53
CA ALA A 275 5.31 -28.53 -5.39
C ALA A 275 5.42 -28.09 -6.86
N PHE A 276 5.26 -26.79 -7.13
CA PHE A 276 5.38 -26.23 -8.48
C PHE A 276 6.76 -26.48 -9.10
N ARG A 277 7.85 -26.41 -8.30
CA ARG A 277 9.21 -26.75 -8.76
C ARG A 277 9.39 -28.18 -9.24
N GLN A 278 8.66 -29.12 -8.63
CA GLN A 278 8.71 -30.54 -9.00
C GLN A 278 7.76 -30.85 -10.16
N SER A 279 6.80 -29.97 -10.41
CA SER A 279 5.87 -30.07 -11.54
C SER A 279 6.55 -29.73 -12.85
N LYS A 280 6.05 -30.31 -13.95
CA LYS A 280 6.44 -29.91 -15.30
C LYS A 280 5.56 -28.73 -15.73
N PRO A 281 6.13 -27.59 -16.16
CA PRO A 281 5.35 -26.46 -16.66
C PRO A 281 4.35 -26.88 -17.75
N ALA A 282 3.11 -26.42 -17.64
CA ALA A 282 2.06 -26.70 -18.62
C ALA A 282 2.13 -25.79 -19.85
N SER A 283 2.85 -24.66 -19.78
CA SER A 283 3.01 -23.70 -20.87
C SER A 283 4.38 -23.00 -20.83
N ILE A 284 4.69 -22.27 -21.90
CA ILE A 284 5.90 -21.43 -21.97
C ILE A 284 5.87 -20.31 -20.93
N GLU A 285 4.69 -19.77 -20.62
CA GLU A 285 4.52 -18.76 -19.57
C GLU A 285 4.86 -19.32 -18.18
N GLU A 286 4.45 -20.55 -17.88
CA GLU A 286 4.83 -21.24 -16.64
C GLU A 286 6.32 -21.59 -16.62
N GLU A 287 6.90 -21.98 -17.75
CA GLU A 287 8.34 -22.25 -17.87
C GLU A 287 9.16 -21.00 -17.58
N MET A 288 8.78 -19.87 -18.17
CA MET A 288 9.39 -18.57 -17.88
C MET A 288 9.19 -18.15 -16.42
N PHE A 289 8.00 -18.33 -15.87
CA PHE A 289 7.74 -18.05 -14.46
C PHE A 289 8.60 -18.92 -13.54
N SER A 290 8.83 -20.19 -13.87
CA SER A 290 9.72 -21.07 -13.10
C SER A 290 11.17 -20.53 -13.03
N HIS A 291 11.67 -19.90 -14.10
CA HIS A 291 12.97 -19.25 -14.07
C HIS A 291 12.99 -18.02 -13.15
N ILE A 292 11.96 -17.18 -13.23
CA ILE A 292 11.78 -16.00 -12.38
C ILE A 292 11.59 -16.37 -10.91
N LEU A 293 10.87 -17.46 -10.65
CA LEU A 293 10.58 -17.95 -9.31
C LEU A 293 11.87 -18.23 -8.52
N GLY A 294 12.99 -18.53 -9.18
CA GLY A 294 14.29 -18.70 -8.52
C GLY A 294 14.83 -17.41 -7.91
N VAL A 295 14.58 -16.28 -8.56
CA VAL A 295 14.93 -14.96 -8.04
C VAL A 295 14.03 -14.61 -6.86
N ILE A 296 12.73 -14.88 -6.98
CA ILE A 296 11.76 -14.70 -5.91
C ILE A 296 12.13 -15.56 -4.69
N GLU A 297 12.44 -16.84 -4.87
CA GLU A 297 12.89 -17.72 -3.79
C GLU A 297 14.16 -17.23 -3.09
N GLY A 298 15.08 -16.57 -3.80
CA GLY A 298 16.27 -15.96 -3.18
C GLY A 298 15.90 -14.85 -2.18
N GLU A 299 14.90 -14.05 -2.52
CA GLU A 299 14.42 -12.89 -1.77
C GLU A 299 13.51 -13.25 -0.59
N TYR A 300 12.80 -14.37 -0.71
CA TYR A 300 11.99 -14.96 0.36
C TYR A 300 12.73 -16.10 1.07
N GLY A 301 13.99 -16.33 0.71
CA GLY A 301 14.73 -17.56 1.01
C GLY A 301 14.97 -17.80 2.49
N SER A 302 15.17 -16.75 3.29
CA SER A 302 15.29 -16.88 4.75
C SER A 302 13.99 -17.42 5.35
N VAL A 303 12.85 -16.93 4.88
CA VAL A 303 11.53 -17.28 5.42
C VAL A 303 11.03 -18.62 4.86
N ILE A 304 11.34 -18.95 3.59
CA ILE A 304 10.94 -20.20 2.92
C ILE A 304 11.80 -21.39 3.37
N LYS A 305 13.12 -21.20 3.57
CA LYS A 305 14.02 -22.29 3.99
C LYS A 305 13.73 -22.75 5.42
N ASN A 306 13.37 -21.83 6.30
CA ASN A 306 13.11 -22.10 7.70
C ASN A 306 11.62 -22.33 8.01
N ALA A 307 10.77 -22.46 6.99
CA ALA A 307 9.35 -22.77 7.16
C ALA A 307 9.08 -24.11 7.89
N SER A 308 10.09 -24.98 8.02
CA SER A 308 10.04 -26.23 8.80
C SER A 308 10.83 -26.18 10.12
N GLY A 309 11.42 -25.02 10.47
CA GLY A 309 12.17 -24.81 11.72
C GLY A 309 11.27 -24.55 12.93
N GLU A 310 11.90 -24.27 14.08
CA GLU A 310 11.19 -23.89 15.31
C GLU A 310 10.29 -22.66 15.07
N LYS A 311 9.11 -22.64 15.70
CA LYS A 311 8.12 -21.55 15.54
C LYS A 311 8.71 -20.19 15.92
N SER A 312 9.56 -20.16 16.94
CA SER A 312 10.24 -18.95 17.41
C SER A 312 11.14 -18.35 16.33
N ASP A 313 11.99 -19.18 15.70
CA ASP A 313 12.92 -18.76 14.65
C ASP A 313 12.19 -18.36 13.37
N ARG A 314 11.13 -19.10 12.99
CA ARG A 314 10.29 -18.75 11.83
C ARG A 314 9.64 -17.37 11.99
N ARG A 315 9.11 -17.06 13.18
CA ARG A 315 8.55 -15.74 13.48
C ARG A 315 9.62 -14.65 13.40
N LEU A 316 10.84 -14.92 13.89
CA LEU A 316 11.96 -13.99 13.76
C LEU A 316 12.34 -13.76 12.29
N ASP A 317 12.33 -14.78 11.45
CA ASP A 317 12.59 -14.67 10.01
C ASP A 317 11.55 -13.81 9.29
N ILE A 318 10.27 -13.98 9.62
CA ILE A 318 9.19 -13.16 9.07
C ILE A 318 9.37 -11.69 9.48
N ILE A 319 9.68 -11.41 10.76
CA ILE A 319 9.90 -10.03 11.21
C ILE A 319 11.12 -9.43 10.50
N ALA A 320 12.23 -10.16 10.39
CA ALA A 320 13.44 -9.71 9.70
C ALA A 320 13.16 -9.41 8.22
N TRP A 321 12.36 -10.25 7.58
CA TRP A 321 11.91 -10.05 6.20
C TRP A 321 11.05 -8.79 6.06
N CYS A 322 10.12 -8.53 6.97
CA CYS A 322 9.34 -7.28 6.96
C CYS A 322 10.25 -6.05 7.08
N VAL A 323 11.30 -6.09 7.91
CA VAL A 323 12.28 -5.01 8.00
C VAL A 323 13.04 -4.83 6.68
N GLN A 324 13.53 -5.93 6.09
CA GLN A 324 14.24 -5.89 4.81
C GLN A 324 13.39 -5.30 3.68
N LYS A 325 12.08 -5.60 3.67
CA LYS A 325 11.11 -5.09 2.69
C LYS A 325 10.55 -3.71 3.02
N LYS A 326 11.11 -3.02 4.03
CA LYS A 326 10.68 -1.68 4.48
C LYS A 326 9.21 -1.62 4.96
N PHE A 327 8.67 -2.76 5.40
CA PHE A 327 7.37 -2.88 6.05
C PHE A 327 7.49 -2.62 7.55
N LEU A 328 8.00 -1.45 7.91
CA LEU A 328 8.35 -1.11 9.29
C LEU A 328 7.16 -1.20 10.26
N GLN A 329 5.97 -0.75 9.82
CA GLN A 329 4.76 -0.82 10.64
C GLN A 329 4.33 -2.27 10.91
N GLN A 330 4.38 -3.13 9.89
CA GLN A 330 4.12 -4.56 10.02
C GLN A 330 5.15 -5.20 10.93
N ALA A 331 6.45 -4.93 10.72
CA ALA A 331 7.53 -5.44 11.56
C ALA A 331 7.34 -5.08 13.04
N MET A 332 7.05 -3.80 13.36
CA MET A 332 6.77 -3.37 14.73
C MET A 332 5.53 -4.05 15.32
N THR A 333 4.48 -4.22 14.53
CA THR A 333 3.25 -4.90 14.97
C THR A 333 3.54 -6.36 15.33
N LEU A 334 4.21 -7.08 14.43
CA LEU A 334 4.66 -8.45 14.66
C LEU A 334 5.59 -8.55 15.88
N CYS A 335 6.53 -7.63 16.05
CA CYS A 335 7.35 -7.53 17.24
C CYS A 335 6.49 -7.45 18.52
N THR A 336 5.49 -6.57 18.54
CA THR A 336 4.64 -6.38 19.73
C THR A 336 3.80 -7.58 20.11
N GLU A 337 3.46 -8.44 19.15
CA GLU A 337 2.58 -9.59 19.32
C GLU A 337 3.34 -10.91 19.50
N TRP A 338 4.41 -11.12 18.74
CA TRP A 338 5.14 -12.39 18.71
C TRP A 338 6.33 -12.45 19.68
N ILE A 339 7.05 -11.36 19.90
CA ILE A 339 8.25 -11.37 20.76
C ILE A 339 7.96 -11.82 22.19
N PRO A 340 6.84 -11.45 22.84
CA PRO A 340 6.52 -12.00 24.16
C PRO A 340 6.42 -13.52 24.19
N ALA A 341 5.88 -14.14 23.13
CA ALA A 341 5.85 -15.59 23.00
C ALA A 341 7.26 -16.15 22.78
N ILE A 342 8.06 -15.53 21.91
CA ILE A 342 9.45 -15.92 21.63
C ILE A 342 10.32 -15.88 22.91
N LEU A 343 10.19 -14.83 23.72
CA LEU A 343 10.92 -14.69 25.00
C LEU A 343 10.59 -15.83 25.98
N VAL A 344 9.34 -16.29 25.98
CA VAL A 344 8.87 -17.41 26.82
C VAL A 344 9.34 -18.75 26.24
N GLU A 345 9.19 -18.95 24.93
CA GLU A 345 9.57 -20.17 24.20
C GLU A 345 11.08 -20.44 24.31
N LYS A 346 11.93 -19.40 24.13
CA LYS A 346 13.39 -19.48 24.33
C LYS A 346 13.83 -19.42 25.80
N LYS A 347 12.90 -19.45 26.76
CA LYS A 347 13.15 -19.42 28.22
C LYS A 347 13.99 -18.22 28.71
N ILE A 348 13.99 -17.12 27.95
CA ILE A 348 14.65 -15.85 28.33
C ILE A 348 13.88 -15.21 29.49
N CYS A 349 12.56 -15.12 29.38
CA CYS A 349 11.67 -14.62 30.44
C CYS A 349 10.37 -15.41 30.41
N TYR A 350 10.17 -16.29 31.38
CA TYR A 350 9.03 -17.21 31.40
C TYR A 350 8.47 -17.40 32.80
N THR A 351 7.33 -18.10 32.89
CA THR A 351 6.75 -18.53 34.15
C THR A 351 6.19 -19.93 33.98
N GLU A 352 6.31 -20.75 35.03
CA GLU A 352 5.71 -22.09 35.09
C GLU A 352 4.55 -22.14 36.08
N ASP A 353 4.25 -21.01 36.75
CA ASP A 353 3.13 -20.88 37.66
C ASP A 353 1.80 -20.85 36.88
N LEU A 354 1.06 -21.95 37.00
CA LEU A 354 -0.24 -22.12 36.34
C LEU A 354 -1.29 -21.10 36.79
N LEU A 355 -1.21 -20.57 38.01
CA LEU A 355 -2.12 -19.53 38.50
C LEU A 355 -1.83 -18.20 37.80
N VAL A 356 -0.55 -17.88 37.61
CA VAL A 356 -0.09 -16.68 36.89
C VAL A 356 -0.48 -16.77 35.43
N ILE A 357 -0.24 -17.91 34.77
CA ILE A 357 -0.65 -18.16 33.39
C ILE A 357 -2.17 -18.01 33.25
N ARG A 358 -2.96 -18.61 34.16
CA ARG A 358 -4.43 -18.53 34.13
C ARG A 358 -4.94 -17.10 34.39
N HIS A 359 -4.26 -16.33 35.24
CA HIS A 359 -4.58 -14.91 35.46
C HIS A 359 -4.31 -14.09 34.19
N CYS A 360 -3.10 -14.21 33.64
CA CYS A 360 -2.69 -13.50 32.43
C CYS A 360 -3.56 -13.86 31.23
N ARG A 361 -3.98 -15.13 31.08
CA ARG A 361 -4.91 -15.55 30.03
C ARG A 361 -6.29 -14.89 30.17
N ARG A 362 -6.84 -14.85 31.39
CA ARG A 362 -8.15 -14.22 31.65
C ARG A 362 -8.12 -12.71 31.40
N LYS A 363 -7.07 -12.03 31.86
CA LYS A 363 -6.90 -10.57 31.70
C LYS A 363 -6.47 -10.17 30.28
N GLY A 364 -5.65 -10.98 29.63
CA GLY A 364 -5.22 -10.79 28.24
C GLY A 364 -6.38 -10.92 27.26
N ALA A 365 -7.26 -11.91 27.45
CA ALA A 365 -8.41 -12.13 26.58
C ALA A 365 -9.33 -10.89 26.45
N SER A 366 -9.57 -10.16 27.55
CA SER A 366 -10.36 -8.91 27.51
C SER A 366 -9.71 -7.78 26.71
N ALA A 367 -8.43 -7.88 26.40
CA ALA A 367 -7.67 -6.91 25.61
C ALA A 367 -7.20 -7.48 24.26
N PHE A 368 -7.74 -8.63 23.83
CA PHE A 368 -7.30 -9.36 22.63
C PHE A 368 -5.80 -9.71 22.62
N GLN A 369 -5.21 -9.95 23.80
CA GLN A 369 -3.80 -10.29 23.97
C GLN A 369 -3.61 -11.74 24.40
N GLY A 370 -2.56 -12.39 23.88
CA GLY A 370 -2.08 -13.67 24.38
C GLY A 370 -1.62 -13.58 25.84
N TRP A 371 -1.60 -14.71 26.56
CA TRP A 371 -1.21 -14.71 27.97
C TRP A 371 0.26 -14.30 28.15
N GLN A 372 1.16 -14.69 27.23
CA GLN A 372 2.57 -14.29 27.23
C GLN A 372 2.70 -12.78 27.05
N GLN A 373 1.93 -12.23 26.11
CA GLN A 373 1.90 -10.79 25.86
C GLN A 373 1.43 -10.04 27.11
N HIS A 374 0.35 -10.47 27.75
CA HIS A 374 -0.12 -9.87 29.00
C HIS A 374 0.90 -9.99 30.14
N PHE A 375 1.55 -11.16 30.26
CA PHE A 375 2.57 -11.43 31.26
C PHE A 375 3.76 -10.48 31.13
N ILE A 376 4.34 -10.37 29.93
CA ILE A 376 5.46 -9.47 29.67
C ILE A 376 5.02 -8.01 29.75
N ASN A 377 3.82 -7.64 29.29
CA ASN A 377 3.43 -6.24 29.16
C ASN A 377 2.87 -5.57 30.42
N ILE A 378 2.11 -6.32 31.22
CA ILE A 378 1.22 -5.75 32.25
C ILE A 378 1.42 -6.43 33.60
N TYR A 379 1.67 -7.74 33.64
CA TYR A 379 1.77 -8.46 34.89
C TYR A 379 2.87 -7.87 35.81
N GLY A 380 2.62 -7.87 37.12
CA GLY A 380 3.47 -7.20 38.12
C GLY A 380 3.32 -5.67 38.21
N SER A 381 2.49 -5.05 37.35
CA SER A 381 2.20 -3.61 37.42
C SER A 381 0.91 -3.24 38.18
N GLU A 382 0.14 -4.24 38.61
CA GLU A 382 -1.13 -4.04 39.32
C GLU A 382 -0.88 -3.33 40.66
N LYS A 383 -1.50 -2.16 40.85
CA LYS A 383 -1.43 -1.40 42.11
C LYS A 383 -2.05 -2.23 43.24
N LYS A 384 -1.36 -2.35 44.38
CA LYS A 384 -1.98 -2.84 45.62
C LYS A 384 -3.26 -2.04 45.88
N LYS A 385 -4.41 -2.71 46.00
CA LYS A 385 -5.64 -2.09 46.52
C LYS A 385 -5.31 -1.46 47.87
N GLY A 386 -5.29 -0.13 47.94
CA GLY A 386 -5.05 0.61 49.19
C GLY A 386 -4.06 1.77 49.13
N THR A 387 -3.26 1.94 48.06
CA THR A 387 -2.48 3.18 47.91
C THR A 387 -3.40 4.30 47.41
N LYS A 388 -3.92 5.10 48.35
CA LYS A 388 -4.43 6.45 48.04
C LYS A 388 -3.34 7.18 47.25
N ASN A 389 -3.69 7.74 46.09
CA ASN A 389 -2.79 8.66 45.39
C ASN A 389 -2.46 9.79 46.38
N VAL A 390 -1.18 9.97 46.68
CA VAL A 390 -0.70 11.19 47.32
C VAL A 390 -0.96 12.31 46.30
N PRO A 391 -1.73 13.38 46.62
CA PRO A 391 -1.96 14.47 45.70
C PRO A 391 -0.64 15.21 45.54
N GLY A 392 0.03 15.05 44.39
CA GLY A 392 1.39 15.52 44.21
C GLY A 392 1.58 16.05 42.80
N VAL A 393 1.62 17.38 42.71
CA VAL A 393 1.93 18.22 41.54
C VAL A 393 0.75 18.46 40.59
N PHE A 394 0.49 19.74 40.32
CA PHE A 394 -0.47 20.20 39.31
C PHE A 394 0.05 19.82 37.91
N PRO A 395 -0.72 19.10 37.08
CA PRO A 395 -0.23 18.51 35.82
C PRO A 395 -0.20 19.55 34.68
N LEU A 396 0.63 20.58 34.80
CA LEU A 396 0.78 21.63 33.80
C LEU A 396 1.19 21.05 32.43
N GLY A 397 0.52 21.47 31.35
CA GLY A 397 0.82 21.05 29.97
C GLY A 397 0.00 19.87 29.44
N ASP A 398 -0.94 19.34 30.21
CA ASP A 398 -2.00 18.42 29.75
C ASP A 398 -3.34 19.01 30.20
N LEU A 399 -4.04 19.66 29.27
CA LEU A 399 -5.22 20.46 29.57
C LEU A 399 -6.32 19.61 30.25
N LEU A 400 -6.52 18.37 29.81
CA LEU A 400 -7.50 17.46 30.40
C LEU A 400 -7.13 17.11 31.84
N GLN A 401 -5.87 16.78 32.11
CA GLN A 401 -5.42 16.44 33.47
C GLN A 401 -5.45 17.65 34.40
N MET A 402 -5.19 18.86 33.90
CA MET A 402 -5.31 20.10 34.68
C MET A 402 -6.74 20.31 35.15
N VAL A 403 -7.72 20.13 34.25
CA VAL A 403 -9.16 20.26 34.55
C VAL A 403 -9.60 19.19 35.54
N HIS A 404 -9.18 17.94 35.33
CA HIS A 404 -9.42 16.85 36.27
C HIS A 404 -8.88 17.14 37.67
N TYR A 405 -7.67 17.71 37.76
CA TYR A 405 -7.06 18.10 39.01
C TYR A 405 -7.88 19.19 39.71
N ILE A 406 -8.29 20.24 39.00
CA ILE A 406 -9.07 21.35 39.55
C ILE A 406 -10.42 20.86 40.07
N LEU A 407 -11.11 20.00 39.32
CA LEU A 407 -12.40 19.43 39.72
C LEU A 407 -12.27 18.49 40.93
N GLU A 408 -11.21 17.68 41.00
CA GLU A 408 -10.98 16.74 42.11
C GLU A 408 -10.60 17.45 43.40
N GLN A 409 -9.64 18.36 43.32
CA GLN A 409 -9.07 19.05 44.48
C GLN A 409 -9.86 20.31 44.87
N LYS A 410 -10.79 20.75 44.01
CA LYS A 410 -11.54 22.02 44.13
C LYS A 410 -10.60 23.24 44.26
N ASP A 411 -9.40 23.16 43.69
CA ASP A 411 -8.35 24.18 43.82
C ASP A 411 -8.51 25.30 42.78
N LYS A 412 -9.40 26.26 43.06
CA LYS A 412 -9.76 27.35 42.16
C LYS A 412 -8.59 28.27 41.78
N ARG A 413 -7.53 28.31 42.58
CA ARG A 413 -6.33 29.12 42.31
C ARG A 413 -5.63 28.70 41.01
N ARG A 414 -5.77 27.43 40.65
CA ARG A 414 -5.20 26.82 39.44
C ARG A 414 -6.02 27.05 38.18
N ILE A 415 -7.19 27.69 38.28
CA ILE A 415 -7.98 28.06 37.09
C ILE A 415 -7.23 29.09 36.25
N ASN A 416 -6.43 29.97 36.88
CA ASN A 416 -5.59 30.96 36.18
C ASN A 416 -4.47 30.31 35.35
N ASP A 417 -4.15 29.03 35.60
CA ASP A 417 -3.13 28.30 34.85
C ASP A 417 -3.72 27.68 33.55
N LEU A 418 -5.05 27.74 33.34
CA LEU A 418 -5.76 27.28 32.14
C LEU A 418 -5.79 28.35 31.02
N PRO A 419 -6.05 27.97 29.75
CA PRO A 419 -6.31 28.92 28.66
C PRO A 419 -7.40 29.94 29.02
N GLU A 420 -7.21 31.20 28.61
CA GLU A 420 -8.10 32.33 28.94
C GLU A 420 -9.57 32.06 28.56
N GLU A 421 -9.82 31.30 27.50
CA GLU A 421 -11.16 30.93 27.03
C GLU A 421 -11.90 29.99 28.01
N MET A 422 -11.16 29.12 28.72
CA MET A 422 -11.73 28.14 29.66
C MET A 422 -12.03 28.73 31.03
N GLN A 423 -11.22 29.70 31.48
CA GLN A 423 -11.28 30.23 32.84
C GLN A 423 -12.69 30.74 33.19
N PRO A 424 -13.38 31.55 32.35
CA PRO A 424 -14.70 32.10 32.69
C PRO A 424 -15.75 31.03 32.92
N LYS A 425 -15.72 29.92 32.16
CA LYS A 425 -16.71 28.83 32.27
C LYS A 425 -16.49 27.99 33.52
N LEU A 426 -15.23 27.71 33.85
CA LEU A 426 -14.90 26.96 35.07
C LEU A 426 -15.12 27.81 36.33
N ILE A 427 -14.81 29.11 36.27
CA ILE A 427 -15.15 30.10 37.31
C ILE A 427 -16.67 30.18 37.48
N ALA A 428 -17.44 30.29 36.41
CA ALA A 428 -18.90 30.33 36.46
C ALA A 428 -19.47 29.05 37.09
N PHE A 429 -18.96 27.87 36.71
CA PHE A 429 -19.35 26.60 37.31
C PHE A 429 -19.11 26.58 38.83
N PHE A 430 -17.91 26.92 39.31
CA PHE A 430 -17.62 26.92 40.75
C PHE A 430 -18.40 28.00 41.50
N THR A 431 -18.63 29.17 40.89
CA THR A 431 -19.44 30.25 41.47
C THR A 431 -20.89 29.81 41.67
N GLU A 432 -21.48 29.17 40.67
CA GLU A 432 -22.83 28.59 40.77
C GLU A 432 -22.88 27.42 41.77
N TYR A 433 -21.85 26.58 41.78
CA TYR A 433 -21.72 25.42 42.66
C TYR A 433 -21.63 25.80 44.15
N GLU A 434 -20.94 26.88 44.47
CA GLU A 434 -20.74 27.34 45.85
C GLU A 434 -21.93 28.12 46.40
N LYS A 435 -22.80 28.64 45.53
CA LYS A 435 -23.96 29.42 45.93
C LYS A 435 -24.99 28.57 46.68
N ASP A 436 -25.21 28.92 47.96
CA ASP A 436 -26.00 28.15 48.92
C ASP A 436 -25.47 26.72 49.16
N TYR A 437 -24.16 26.47 49.01
CA TYR A 437 -23.56 25.14 49.11
C TYR A 437 -23.98 24.36 50.37
N GLU A 438 -23.92 24.97 51.55
CA GLU A 438 -24.27 24.29 52.82
C GLU A 438 -25.71 23.78 52.84
N LYS A 439 -26.62 24.49 52.18
CA LYS A 439 -28.03 24.06 52.07
C LYS A 439 -28.20 22.92 51.08
N ARG A 440 -27.29 22.76 50.12
CA ARG A 440 -27.43 21.87 48.96
C ARG A 440 -26.52 20.66 49.01
N ARG A 441 -25.44 20.64 49.81
CA ARG A 441 -24.38 19.63 49.78
C ARG A 441 -24.89 18.17 49.88
N THR A 442 -25.95 17.95 50.64
CA THR A 442 -26.59 16.64 50.84
C THR A 442 -27.71 16.33 49.84
N PHE A 443 -28.07 17.28 48.98
CA PHE A 443 -29.15 17.09 48.01
C PHE A 443 -28.77 16.03 47.00
N ASP A 444 -29.70 15.11 46.77
CA ASP A 444 -29.59 14.20 45.64
C ASP A 444 -29.93 14.94 44.34
N LEU A 445 -28.90 15.18 43.54
CA LEU A 445 -28.97 15.83 42.23
C LEU A 445 -29.88 15.09 41.24
N ARG A 446 -30.15 13.80 41.46
CA ARG A 446 -31.01 12.98 40.60
C ARG A 446 -32.50 13.14 40.89
N GLN A 447 -32.87 13.57 42.10
CA GLN A 447 -34.26 13.61 42.54
C GLN A 447 -34.77 15.03 42.84
N ASN A 448 -33.94 15.92 43.38
CA ASN A 448 -34.44 17.09 44.11
C ASN A 448 -34.11 18.47 43.49
N ILE A 449 -33.14 18.59 42.58
CA ILE A 449 -32.61 19.92 42.25
C ILE A 449 -33.59 20.83 41.47
N ARG A 450 -34.39 20.25 40.55
CA ARG A 450 -35.33 21.02 39.72
C ARG A 450 -36.64 21.33 40.44
N LEU A 451 -36.93 20.63 41.53
CA LEU A 451 -38.17 20.76 42.29
C LEU A 451 -38.05 21.78 43.44
N CYS A 452 -36.84 22.00 43.96
CA CYS A 452 -36.64 22.84 45.15
C CYS A 452 -36.21 24.28 44.88
N ILE A 453 -35.80 24.64 43.64
CA ILE A 453 -35.34 25.99 43.30
C ILE A 453 -36.21 26.56 42.18
N ARG A 454 -37.04 27.56 42.51
CA ARG A 454 -37.85 28.30 41.53
C ARG A 454 -36.92 29.04 40.56
N ASP A 455 -37.08 28.72 39.27
CA ASP A 455 -36.25 29.22 38.17
C ASP A 455 -34.76 28.84 38.29
N PHE A 456 -34.49 27.57 38.62
CA PHE A 456 -33.13 27.01 38.62
C PHE A 456 -32.43 27.22 37.27
N ASP A 457 -33.16 27.01 36.19
CA ASP A 457 -32.65 27.03 34.83
C ASP A 457 -32.17 28.42 34.39
N GLY A 458 -32.80 29.51 34.85
CA GLY A 458 -32.37 30.88 34.59
C GLY A 458 -31.25 31.35 35.52
N LYS A 459 -31.25 30.88 36.78
CA LYS A 459 -30.28 31.32 37.81
C LYS A 459 -28.95 30.57 37.80
N TYR A 460 -28.92 29.34 37.27
CA TYR A 460 -27.74 28.45 37.29
C TYR A 460 -27.51 27.76 35.94
N PRO A 461 -27.22 28.52 34.87
CA PRO A 461 -27.06 27.98 33.53
C PRO A 461 -25.90 26.99 33.38
N MET A 462 -24.77 27.19 34.08
CA MET A 462 -23.63 26.26 34.00
C MET A 462 -23.88 24.95 34.75
N LEU A 463 -24.49 25.00 35.95
CA LEU A 463 -24.92 23.80 36.66
C LEU A 463 -25.97 23.03 35.87
N LYS A 464 -26.91 23.73 35.22
CA LYS A 464 -27.89 23.11 34.32
C LYS A 464 -27.20 22.35 33.19
N LYS A 465 -26.20 22.96 32.54
CA LYS A 465 -25.42 22.33 31.45
C LYS A 465 -24.67 21.09 31.97
N ALA A 466 -23.96 21.21 33.09
CA ALA A 466 -23.24 20.10 33.73
C ALA A 466 -24.17 18.92 34.12
N LEU A 467 -25.34 19.21 34.69
CA LEU A 467 -26.29 18.18 35.10
C LEU A 467 -26.98 17.47 33.94
N ARG A 468 -27.13 18.12 32.78
CA ARG A 468 -27.71 17.49 31.57
C ARG A 468 -26.80 16.42 30.98
N ILE A 469 -25.50 16.59 31.13
CA ILE A 469 -24.47 15.74 30.53
C ILE A 469 -24.22 14.47 31.36
N LEU A 470 -24.51 14.50 32.66
CA LEU A 470 -24.33 13.34 33.52
C LEU A 470 -25.29 12.19 33.13
N PRO A 471 -24.80 10.94 33.01
CA PRO A 471 -25.61 9.80 32.61
C PRO A 471 -26.73 9.50 33.62
N LYS A 472 -27.94 9.28 33.09
CA LYS A 472 -29.15 8.93 33.87
C LYS A 472 -29.09 7.47 34.33
N SER A 473 -28.31 7.17 35.37
CA SER A 473 -28.34 5.86 36.05
C SER A 473 -29.19 5.93 37.31
N GLY A 474 -30.25 5.12 37.39
CA GLY A 474 -31.25 5.15 38.47
C GLY A 474 -30.91 4.35 39.73
N LYS A 475 -29.69 3.82 39.89
CA LYS A 475 -29.39 2.83 40.95
C LYS A 475 -28.65 3.36 42.19
N ALA A 476 -28.17 4.60 42.20
CA ALA A 476 -27.48 5.18 43.36
C ALA A 476 -27.87 6.66 43.57
N PRO A 477 -27.82 7.20 44.81
CA PRO A 477 -27.95 8.64 45.03
C PRO A 477 -26.73 9.40 44.50
N LEU A 478 -26.91 10.64 44.04
CA LEU A 478 -25.82 11.54 43.68
C LEU A 478 -25.84 12.79 44.56
N PRO A 479 -25.09 12.80 45.68
CA PRO A 479 -24.96 13.98 46.50
C PRO A 479 -24.38 15.16 45.71
N TYR A 480 -24.90 16.36 45.96
CA TYR A 480 -24.43 17.61 45.36
C TYR A 480 -22.92 17.79 45.50
N GLU A 481 -22.36 17.47 46.68
CA GLU A 481 -20.93 17.58 46.96
C GLU A 481 -20.01 16.74 46.06
N ALA A 482 -20.56 15.67 45.45
CA ALA A 482 -19.85 14.75 44.57
C ALA A 482 -19.86 15.21 43.11
N LEU A 483 -20.52 16.33 42.78
CA LEU A 483 -20.69 16.82 41.41
C LEU A 483 -19.34 17.07 40.69
N PRO A 484 -18.37 17.79 41.26
CA PRO A 484 -17.09 18.02 40.57
C PRO A 484 -16.34 16.71 40.27
N LEU A 485 -16.37 15.75 41.20
CA LEU A 485 -15.75 14.44 41.03
C LEU A 485 -16.45 13.61 39.94
N ARG A 486 -17.76 13.77 39.77
CA ARG A 486 -18.49 13.13 38.65
C ARG A 486 -18.17 13.74 37.30
N LEU A 487 -17.99 15.06 37.23
CA LEU A 487 -17.58 15.71 36.00
C LEU A 487 -16.17 15.25 35.59
N LYS A 488 -15.24 15.09 36.53
CA LYS A 488 -13.91 14.50 36.26
C LYS A 488 -14.00 13.14 35.55
N SER A 489 -15.02 12.33 35.82
CA SER A 489 -15.13 10.99 35.24
C SER A 489 -15.72 10.94 33.82
N LEU A 490 -16.02 12.10 33.22
CA LEU A 490 -16.48 12.21 31.84
C LEU A 490 -15.32 12.07 30.85
N SER A 491 -15.64 11.76 29.60
CA SER A 491 -14.67 11.74 28.51
C SER A 491 -14.24 13.17 28.12
N GLU A 492 -13.10 13.27 27.46
CA GLU A 492 -12.43 14.52 27.08
C GLU A 492 -13.31 15.42 26.21
N ASP A 493 -13.87 14.86 25.14
CA ASP A 493 -14.82 15.51 24.23
C ASP A 493 -16.00 16.15 24.98
N VAL A 494 -16.58 15.40 25.91
CA VAL A 494 -17.74 15.84 26.69
C VAL A 494 -17.38 16.95 27.68
N LEU A 495 -16.19 16.89 28.27
CA LEU A 495 -15.68 17.92 29.18
C LEU A 495 -15.35 19.22 28.45
N PHE A 496 -14.69 19.12 27.30
CA PHE A 496 -14.34 20.27 26.48
C PHE A 496 -15.59 20.94 25.91
N ASP A 497 -16.59 20.16 25.47
CA ASP A 497 -17.91 20.69 25.08
C ASP A 497 -18.62 21.41 26.23
N LEU A 498 -18.54 20.87 27.46
CA LEU A 498 -19.13 21.50 28.64
C LEU A 498 -18.52 22.88 28.89
N PHE A 499 -17.20 23.00 28.78
CA PHE A 499 -16.45 24.23 29.06
C PHE A 499 -16.13 25.07 27.82
N SER A 500 -16.69 24.73 26.66
CA SER A 500 -16.57 25.48 25.40
C SER A 500 -15.13 25.63 24.92
N ILE A 501 -14.38 24.52 24.93
CA ILE A 501 -13.05 24.41 24.34
C ILE A 501 -13.14 23.50 23.12
N SER A 502 -12.52 23.88 22.01
CA SER A 502 -12.34 22.99 20.87
C SER A 502 -11.13 22.07 21.07
N LEU A 503 -11.18 20.89 20.43
CA LEU A 503 -10.04 19.96 20.43
C LEU A 503 -8.76 20.62 19.86
N GLU A 504 -8.91 21.47 18.84
CA GLU A 504 -7.82 22.21 18.21
C GLU A 504 -7.13 23.19 19.17
N GLU A 505 -7.89 23.89 20.02
CA GLU A 505 -7.36 24.79 21.04
C GLU A 505 -6.63 24.02 22.15
N ALA A 506 -7.18 22.87 22.56
CA ALA A 506 -6.56 21.97 23.53
C ALA A 506 -5.21 21.44 23.01
N GLU A 507 -5.17 20.94 21.77
CA GLU A 507 -3.95 20.48 21.12
C GLU A 507 -2.91 21.60 20.98
N LYS A 508 -3.34 22.80 20.61
CA LYS A 508 -2.45 23.96 20.48
C LYS A 508 -1.85 24.38 21.82
N TYR A 509 -2.59 24.27 22.92
CA TYR A 509 -2.08 24.52 24.27
C TYR A 509 -1.09 23.44 24.69
N ASP A 510 -1.48 22.18 24.60
CA ASP A 510 -0.65 21.03 24.98
C ASP A 510 0.68 21.04 24.21
N ALA A 511 0.64 21.32 22.89
CA ALA A 511 1.83 21.40 22.03
C ALA A 511 2.88 22.42 22.47
N GLN A 512 2.51 23.45 23.26
CA GLN A 512 3.47 24.45 23.77
C GLN A 512 4.36 23.90 24.90
N PHE A 513 3.99 22.77 25.50
CA PHE A 513 4.67 22.17 26.65
C PHE A 513 5.42 20.88 26.32
N PHE A 514 5.37 20.39 25.07
CA PHE A 514 6.08 19.17 24.64
C PHE A 514 7.36 19.48 23.85
N THR A 515 8.54 19.30 24.45
CA THR A 515 9.82 19.25 23.72
C THR A 515 10.30 17.80 23.51
N GLN A 516 11.16 17.55 22.50
CA GLN A 516 11.80 16.23 22.31
C GLN A 516 12.59 15.76 23.56
N SER A 517 13.09 16.67 24.40
CA SER A 517 13.83 16.31 25.62
C SER A 517 12.92 15.75 26.72
N ASP A 518 11.69 16.26 26.83
CA ASP A 518 10.69 15.79 27.79
C ASP A 518 10.17 14.40 27.41
N PHE A 519 10.15 14.10 26.11
CA PHE A 519 9.78 12.79 25.58
C PHE A 519 10.79 11.70 25.94
N ALA A 520 12.08 11.95 25.70
CA ALA A 520 13.15 11.02 26.07
C ALA A 520 13.17 10.78 27.60
N ALA A 521 12.95 11.83 28.39
CA ALA A 521 12.85 11.75 29.84
C ALA A 521 11.62 10.93 30.30
N SER A 522 10.46 11.12 29.66
CA SER A 522 9.24 10.36 29.92
C SER A 522 9.38 8.87 29.57
N ARG A 523 9.95 8.55 28.40
CA ARG A 523 10.29 7.19 27.98
C ARG A 523 11.22 6.52 28.96
N GLN A 524 12.29 7.20 29.36
CA GLN A 524 13.25 6.67 30.34
C GLN A 524 12.60 6.44 31.70
N LYS A 525 11.68 7.31 32.14
CA LYS A 525 10.91 7.14 33.37
C LYS A 525 9.97 5.92 33.31
N LYS A 526 9.27 5.73 32.18
CA LYS A 526 8.42 4.54 31.94
C LYS A 526 9.26 3.26 31.97
N TRP A 527 10.40 3.24 31.28
CA TRP A 527 11.33 2.11 31.29
C TRP A 527 11.84 1.79 32.70
N LYS A 528 12.42 2.76 33.43
CA LYS A 528 12.93 2.55 34.79
C LYS A 528 11.89 1.95 35.73
N LYS A 529 10.63 2.40 35.62
CA LYS A 529 9.51 1.83 36.39
C LYS A 529 9.26 0.38 36.02
N ARG A 530 9.25 0.05 34.72
CA ARG A 530 8.99 -1.32 34.25
C ARG A 530 10.16 -2.26 34.54
N GLU A 531 11.40 -1.79 34.38
CA GLU A 531 12.61 -2.52 34.75
C GLU A 531 12.60 -2.95 36.21
N LYS A 532 12.24 -2.03 37.12
CA LYS A 532 12.10 -2.34 38.55
C LYS A 532 11.10 -3.48 38.78
N GLN A 533 9.96 -3.46 38.09
CA GLN A 533 8.94 -4.51 38.19
C GLN A 533 9.46 -5.86 37.69
N TYR A 534 10.16 -5.89 36.56
CA TYR A 534 10.77 -7.13 36.06
C TYR A 534 11.80 -7.70 37.04
N ARG A 535 12.66 -6.84 37.61
CA ARG A 535 13.64 -7.25 38.62
C ARG A 535 12.97 -7.77 39.89
N GLU A 536 11.84 -7.19 40.31
CA GLU A 536 11.04 -7.69 41.43
C GLU A 536 10.39 -9.04 41.14
N MET A 537 9.89 -9.24 39.92
CA MET A 537 9.31 -10.51 39.45
C MET A 537 10.35 -11.65 39.39
N LEU A 538 11.58 -11.32 38.95
CA LEU A 538 12.72 -12.24 38.87
C LEU A 538 13.33 -12.54 40.26
N ALA A 539 13.31 -11.57 41.19
CA ALA A 539 13.91 -11.74 42.53
C ALA A 539 12.99 -12.39 43.57
N GLY A 540 11.75 -12.75 43.21
CA GLY A 540 10.82 -13.44 44.10
C GLY A 540 10.42 -12.69 45.38
N LYS A 541 10.53 -11.35 45.41
CA LYS A 541 10.34 -10.50 46.62
C LYS A 541 8.93 -10.52 47.25
N HIS A 542 8.01 -11.35 46.76
CA HIS A 542 6.64 -11.52 47.27
C HIS A 542 6.26 -12.98 47.62
N GLY A 543 7.24 -13.88 47.81
CA GLY A 543 7.01 -15.21 48.38
C GLY A 543 7.19 -16.39 47.42
N ALA A 544 7.33 -16.13 46.12
CA ALA A 544 7.86 -17.06 45.11
C ALA A 544 8.37 -16.24 43.91
N GLU A 545 9.39 -16.76 43.21
CA GLU A 545 9.78 -16.23 41.88
C GLU A 545 8.62 -16.44 40.90
N VAL A 546 8.11 -15.35 40.32
CA VAL A 546 6.98 -15.42 39.38
C VAL A 546 7.45 -15.36 37.93
N MET A 547 8.64 -14.79 37.70
CA MET A 547 9.34 -14.82 36.42
C MET A 547 10.67 -15.54 36.62
N HIS A 548 10.98 -16.45 35.70
CA HIS A 548 12.23 -17.19 35.65
C HIS A 548 12.98 -16.85 34.35
N THR A 549 14.29 -17.09 34.36
CA THR A 549 15.20 -16.85 33.23
C THR A 549 16.28 -17.93 33.24
N THR A 550 16.66 -18.43 32.06
CA THR A 550 17.88 -19.25 31.89
C THR A 550 19.13 -18.40 31.63
N LYS A 551 18.95 -17.10 31.41
CA LYS A 551 20.00 -16.10 31.19
C LYS A 551 20.37 -15.36 32.47
N PRO A 552 21.59 -14.79 32.57
CA PRO A 552 21.90 -13.78 33.58
C PRO A 552 20.81 -12.71 33.64
N VAL A 553 20.43 -12.29 34.86
CA VAL A 553 19.30 -11.36 35.08
C VAL A 553 19.46 -10.08 34.26
N ASP A 554 20.66 -9.49 34.22
CA ASP A 554 20.90 -8.28 33.45
C ASP A 554 20.79 -8.50 31.93
N GLU A 555 21.18 -9.67 31.43
CA GLU A 555 21.00 -10.03 30.02
C GLU A 555 19.52 -10.17 29.66
N ALA A 556 18.72 -10.83 30.51
CA ALA A 556 17.28 -10.97 30.34
C ALA A 556 16.56 -9.60 30.37
N ILE A 557 16.98 -8.69 31.27
CA ILE A 557 16.47 -7.33 31.34
C ILE A 557 16.78 -6.55 30.06
N GLU A 558 17.96 -6.73 29.47
CA GLU A 558 18.31 -6.09 28.19
C GLU A 558 17.47 -6.63 27.02
N PHE A 559 17.10 -7.92 27.00
CA PHE A 559 16.12 -8.43 26.06
C PHE A 559 14.74 -7.78 26.23
N LEU A 560 14.27 -7.64 27.47
CA LEU A 560 13.01 -6.95 27.78
C LEU A 560 13.05 -5.46 27.42
N ARG A 561 14.22 -4.83 27.51
CA ARG A 561 14.45 -3.44 27.11
C ARG A 561 14.31 -3.25 25.61
N GLY A 562 14.93 -4.13 24.82
CA GLY A 562 14.81 -4.10 23.36
C GLY A 562 13.36 -4.20 22.92
N TYR A 563 12.62 -5.17 23.46
CA TYR A 563 11.18 -5.31 23.21
C TYR A 563 10.38 -4.07 23.65
N PHE A 564 10.66 -3.53 24.84
CA PHE A 564 9.99 -2.32 25.33
C PHE A 564 10.16 -1.14 24.38
N GLN A 565 11.37 -0.92 23.87
CA GLN A 565 11.67 0.18 22.95
C GLN A 565 10.84 0.07 21.66
N ILE A 566 10.78 -1.11 21.03
CA ILE A 566 9.97 -1.32 19.82
C ILE A 566 8.49 -1.07 20.09
N ARG A 567 7.97 -1.60 21.22
CA ARG A 567 6.55 -1.44 21.59
C ARG A 567 6.20 0.01 21.88
N ASP A 568 7.08 0.73 22.59
CA ASP A 568 6.91 2.13 22.93
C ASP A 568 6.90 2.95 21.63
N GLU A 569 7.85 2.71 20.72
CA GLU A 569 7.89 3.35 19.40
C GLU A 569 6.62 3.12 18.57
N ARG A 570 6.13 1.87 18.47
CA ARG A 570 4.86 1.55 17.78
C ARG A 570 3.68 2.33 18.34
N ASN A 571 3.57 2.42 19.67
CA ASN A 571 2.47 3.15 20.30
C ASN A 571 2.56 4.65 20.05
N TYR A 572 3.76 5.21 19.89
CA TYR A 572 3.92 6.62 19.52
C TYR A 572 3.76 6.88 18.03
N SER A 573 4.16 5.99 17.12
CA SER A 573 3.91 6.18 15.68
C SER A 573 2.41 6.32 15.36
N ASN A 574 1.53 5.81 16.22
CA ASN A 574 0.08 5.97 16.11
C ASN A 574 -0.43 7.35 16.58
N HIS A 575 0.35 8.10 17.36
CA HIS A 575 0.07 9.47 17.76
C HIS A 575 0.95 10.38 16.89
N ALA A 576 0.38 11.06 15.90
CA ALA A 576 1.12 11.88 14.93
C ALA A 576 1.89 13.05 15.59
N VAL A 577 3.02 12.75 16.22
CA VAL A 577 3.97 13.75 16.72
C VAL A 577 4.82 14.17 15.54
N LYS A 578 4.68 15.44 15.14
CA LYS A 578 5.61 16.10 14.20
C LYS A 578 7.03 15.90 14.73
N ASP A 579 7.88 15.34 13.88
CA ASP A 579 9.31 15.06 14.11
C ASP A 579 9.61 13.82 14.96
N ALA A 580 9.30 12.64 14.37
CA ALA A 580 9.97 11.39 14.72
C ALA A 580 11.49 11.57 14.55
N ALA A 581 12.20 11.85 15.64
CA ALA A 581 13.64 12.10 15.68
C ALA A 581 14.51 10.89 15.24
N GLN A 582 13.93 9.71 15.02
CA GLN A 582 14.63 8.59 14.41
C GLN A 582 14.07 8.37 13.01
N GLY A 583 14.91 8.61 11.99
CA GLY A 583 14.58 8.16 10.64
C GLY A 583 14.31 6.66 10.63
N ASN A 584 13.36 6.23 9.80
CA ASN A 584 12.90 4.83 9.71
C ASN A 584 14.07 3.82 9.67
N GLU A 585 15.17 4.18 8.99
CA GLU A 585 16.38 3.36 8.87
C GLU A 585 17.05 3.04 10.22
N SER A 586 17.07 3.98 11.17
CA SER A 586 17.65 3.75 12.50
C SER A 586 16.85 2.71 13.29
N LEU A 587 15.52 2.80 13.21
CA LEU A 587 14.63 1.86 13.87
C LEU A 587 14.66 0.47 13.20
N GLU A 588 14.72 0.43 11.88
CA GLU A 588 14.91 -0.81 11.10
C GLU A 588 16.21 -1.53 11.51
N ASN A 589 17.34 -0.81 11.56
CA ASN A 589 18.62 -1.35 11.99
C ASN A 589 18.58 -1.85 13.44
N PHE A 590 17.88 -1.13 14.32
CA PHE A 590 17.68 -1.54 15.70
C PHE A 590 16.86 -2.83 15.81
N ILE A 591 15.73 -2.93 15.09
CA ILE A 591 14.89 -4.13 15.06
C ILE A 591 15.69 -5.32 14.50
N ALA A 592 16.42 -5.13 13.39
CA ALA A 592 17.25 -6.17 12.81
C ALA A 592 18.31 -6.69 13.79
N ALA A 593 19.05 -5.80 14.44
CA ALA A 593 20.04 -6.18 15.46
C ALA A 593 19.40 -6.89 16.66
N TYR A 594 18.21 -6.47 17.09
CA TYR A 594 17.49 -7.11 18.17
C TYR A 594 17.01 -8.53 17.81
N ILE A 595 16.55 -8.73 16.57
CA ILE A 595 16.17 -10.05 16.05
C ILE A 595 17.37 -10.99 16.01
N GLU A 596 18.53 -10.54 15.51
CA GLU A 596 19.76 -11.35 15.53
C GLU A 596 20.18 -11.74 16.94
N ARG A 597 20.02 -10.83 17.90
CA ARG A 597 20.30 -11.13 19.31
C ARG A 597 19.33 -12.19 19.86
N LEU A 598 18.05 -12.15 19.49
CA LEU A 598 17.06 -13.17 19.88
C LEU A 598 17.29 -14.54 19.23
N ARG A 599 17.84 -14.58 18.02
CA ARG A 599 18.22 -15.84 17.36
C ARG A 599 19.35 -16.56 18.10
N ASN A 600 20.34 -15.79 18.57
CA ASN A 600 21.52 -16.30 19.27
C ASN A 600 21.33 -16.50 20.79
N ALA A 601 20.10 -16.32 21.29
CA ALA A 601 19.76 -16.43 22.70
C ALA A 601 19.49 -17.88 23.11
#